data_AF-A8PLL4-F1
#
_entry.id   AF-A8PLL4-F1
#
_cell.length_a   1.000
_cell.length_b   1.000
_cell.length_c   1.000
_cell.angle_alpha   90.00
_cell.angle_beta   90.00
_cell.angle_gamma   90.00
#
_symmetry.space_group_name_H-M   'P 1'
#
loop_
_entity.id
_entity.type
_entity.pdbx_description
1 polymer ?
#
loop_
_entity_poly.entity_id
_entity_poly.type
_entity_poly.pdbx_seq_one_letter_code
_entity_poly.pdbx_strand_id
1 'polypeptide(L)'
;MKEIILRNKERPVLRATLRLTPRDLNLLCWINSVGFVTINHITQKLKISQPTAYIRSKKLVTHHYLLHERIFHGAAGIYRVTHDGVHVSGSPLPALRKISLASYHHDLLVTTLNLQLLNRFGGSYVSERELRHGDGLNCFGKIGHTPDSVLLLNDKKIAIEVELSKKSKRRRSEIFNYYLKNFDYQEVWYFCGDREIENQLKPFLEKAPFIKTYPIQAFLSDQGSANE
;
A
#
# COMPACT_ATOMS: atom_id res chain seq x y z
N MET A 1 42.21 44.42 -22.55
CA MET A 1 42.57 43.42 -23.58
C MET A 1 43.36 42.31 -22.89
N LYS A 2 42.99 41.03 -22.81
CA LYS A 2 41.90 40.21 -23.36
C LYS A 2 41.65 39.07 -22.34
N GLU A 3 40.38 38.67 -22.18
CA GLU A 3 39.97 37.37 -21.64
C GLU A 3 40.68 36.22 -22.34
N ILE A 4 41.04 35.16 -21.59
CA ILE A 4 40.92 33.78 -22.08
C ILE A 4 40.32 32.92 -20.96
N ILE A 5 39.02 32.72 -21.09
CA ILE A 5 38.22 31.69 -20.43
C ILE A 5 38.69 30.33 -20.96
N LEU A 6 39.21 29.46 -20.08
CA LEU A 6 39.30 28.03 -20.36
C LEU A 6 38.30 27.28 -19.49
N ARG A 7 37.07 27.22 -20.02
CA ARG A 7 36.04 26.24 -19.69
C ARG A 7 36.59 24.84 -19.96
N ASN A 8 36.86 24.06 -18.91
CA ASN A 8 36.91 22.62 -19.07
C ASN A 8 35.51 22.04 -18.90
N LYS A 9 34.94 21.72 -20.07
CA LYS A 9 33.67 21.06 -20.36
C LYS A 9 33.32 19.97 -19.34
N GLU A 10 32.23 20.19 -18.60
CA GLU A 10 31.45 19.09 -18.05
C GLU A 10 31.06 18.17 -19.21
N ARG A 11 31.60 16.96 -19.22
CA ARG A 11 31.17 15.93 -20.16
C ARG A 11 29.75 15.54 -19.76
N PRO A 12 28.74 15.63 -20.65
CA PRO A 12 27.45 15.04 -20.35
C PRO A 12 27.67 13.53 -20.29
N VAL A 13 27.65 12.96 -19.07
CA VAL A 13 27.52 11.51 -18.94
C VAL A 13 26.16 11.19 -19.54
N LEU A 14 26.14 10.68 -20.76
CA LEU A 14 24.97 10.09 -21.38
C LEU A 14 24.53 8.95 -20.46
N ARG A 15 23.65 9.25 -19.49
CA ARG A 15 23.01 8.23 -18.67
C ARG A 15 22.23 7.39 -19.66
N ALA A 16 22.67 6.15 -19.87
CA ALA A 16 21.97 5.20 -20.74
C ALA A 16 20.47 5.24 -20.41
N THR A 17 19.65 5.53 -21.41
CA THR A 17 18.21 5.72 -21.22
C THR A 17 17.62 4.43 -20.68
N LEU A 18 17.05 4.46 -19.47
CA LEU A 18 16.40 3.28 -18.91
C LEU A 18 15.19 2.93 -19.76
N ARG A 19 15.23 1.76 -20.41
CA ARG A 19 14.05 1.21 -21.06
C ARG A 19 13.07 0.72 -19.99
N LEU A 20 11.94 1.43 -19.86
CA LEU A 20 10.82 1.00 -19.03
C LEU A 20 10.08 -0.15 -19.73
N THR A 21 9.72 -1.15 -18.95
CA THR A 21 8.92 -2.30 -19.39
C THR A 21 7.50 -2.14 -18.85
N PRO A 22 6.50 -2.84 -19.44
CA PRO A 22 5.15 -2.86 -18.87
C PRO A 22 5.13 -3.29 -17.39
N ARG A 23 6.03 -4.19 -16.97
CA ARG A 23 6.18 -4.62 -15.58
C ARG A 23 6.58 -3.46 -14.66
N ASP A 24 7.40 -2.53 -15.13
CA ASP A 24 7.79 -1.35 -14.35
C ASP A 24 6.65 -0.36 -14.22
N LEU A 25 5.93 -0.11 -15.31
CA LEU A 25 4.76 0.78 -15.28
C LEU A 25 3.72 0.25 -14.30
N ASN A 26 3.44 -1.06 -14.36
CA ASN A 26 2.55 -1.74 -13.41
C ASN A 26 3.06 -1.67 -11.97
N LEU A 27 4.37 -1.81 -11.75
CA LEU A 27 4.97 -1.68 -10.43
C LEU A 27 4.80 -0.25 -9.89
N LEU A 28 5.08 0.77 -10.70
CA LEU A 28 4.92 2.17 -10.31
C LEU A 28 3.44 2.48 -9.99
N CYS A 29 2.50 2.08 -10.85
CA CYS A 29 1.07 2.23 -10.56
C CYS A 29 0.67 1.59 -9.24
N TRP A 30 1.11 0.36 -8.99
CA TRP A 30 0.81 -0.36 -7.76
C TRP A 30 1.46 0.27 -6.52
N ILE A 31 2.73 0.67 -6.57
CA ILE A 31 3.38 1.35 -5.43
C ILE A 31 2.63 2.64 -5.12
N ASN A 32 2.24 3.42 -6.13
CA ASN A 32 1.51 4.67 -5.91
C ASN A 32 0.11 4.44 -5.34
N SER A 33 -0.54 3.33 -5.69
CA SER A 33 -1.84 2.97 -5.14
C SER A 33 -1.76 2.62 -3.66
N VAL A 34 -0.73 1.93 -3.19
CA VAL A 34 -0.53 1.70 -1.74
C VAL A 34 0.25 2.80 -1.04
N GLY A 35 0.78 3.78 -1.79
CA GLY A 35 1.51 4.93 -1.30
C GLY A 35 3.02 4.70 -1.19
N PHE A 36 3.43 3.69 -0.42
CA PHE A 36 4.84 3.33 -0.26
C PHE A 36 5.02 1.86 0.14
N VAL A 37 6.18 1.29 -0.16
CA VAL A 37 6.46 -0.14 0.06
C VAL A 37 7.90 -0.41 0.48
N THR A 38 8.17 -1.55 1.08
CA THR A 38 9.54 -2.04 1.31
C THR A 38 10.03 -2.86 0.11
N ILE A 39 11.33 -3.22 0.11
CA ILE A 39 11.85 -4.15 -0.90
C ILE A 39 11.16 -5.52 -0.85
N ASN A 40 10.76 -6.00 0.34
CA ASN A 40 10.11 -7.29 0.51
C ASN A 40 8.75 -7.32 -0.21
N HIS A 41 8.00 -6.22 -0.14
CA HIS A 41 6.75 -6.09 -0.89
C HIS A 41 7.00 -6.11 -2.41
N ILE A 42 8.06 -5.45 -2.91
CA ILE A 42 8.40 -5.46 -4.34
C ILE A 42 8.78 -6.89 -4.79
N THR A 43 9.60 -7.58 -4.00
CA THR A 43 9.98 -8.99 -4.21
C THR A 43 8.75 -9.88 -4.32
N GLN A 44 7.82 -9.77 -3.37
CA GLN A 44 6.57 -10.55 -3.36
C GLN A 44 5.66 -10.19 -4.54
N LYS A 45 5.45 -8.90 -4.82
CA LYS A 45 4.59 -8.44 -5.91
C LYS A 45 5.07 -8.92 -7.28
N LEU A 46 6.38 -8.88 -7.50
CA LEU A 46 6.97 -9.25 -8.78
C LEU A 46 7.32 -10.73 -8.88
N LYS A 47 7.28 -11.48 -7.76
CA LYS A 47 7.70 -12.89 -7.67
C LYS A 47 9.12 -13.10 -8.20
N ILE A 48 10.05 -12.26 -7.76
CA ILE A 48 11.47 -12.28 -8.13
C ILE A 48 12.35 -12.39 -6.89
N SER A 49 13.64 -12.65 -7.06
CA SER A 49 14.59 -12.62 -5.94
C SER A 49 14.85 -11.18 -5.44
N GLN A 50 15.16 -11.06 -4.15
CA GLN A 50 15.45 -9.77 -3.52
C GLN A 50 16.63 -9.01 -4.17
N PRO A 51 17.76 -9.65 -4.56
CA PRO A 51 18.82 -8.96 -5.31
C PRO A 51 18.33 -8.37 -6.64
N THR A 52 17.49 -9.12 -7.37
CA THR A 52 16.87 -8.65 -8.62
C THR A 52 15.97 -7.44 -8.38
N ALA A 53 15.16 -7.49 -7.33
CA ALA A 53 14.31 -6.37 -6.92
C ALA A 53 15.16 -5.13 -6.60
N TYR A 54 16.25 -5.27 -5.83
CA TYR A 54 17.16 -4.16 -5.51
C TYR A 54 17.79 -3.55 -6.75
N ILE A 55 18.32 -4.37 -7.66
CA ILE A 55 18.92 -3.87 -8.91
C ILE A 55 17.89 -3.08 -9.72
N ARG A 56 16.65 -3.58 -9.83
CA ARG A 56 15.61 -2.90 -10.59
C ARG A 56 15.16 -1.61 -9.91
N SER A 57 14.88 -1.65 -8.61
CA SER A 57 14.49 -0.47 -7.83
C SER A 57 15.59 0.60 -7.86
N LYS A 58 16.86 0.22 -7.77
CA LYS A 58 18.00 1.15 -7.91
C LYS A 58 17.99 1.85 -9.27
N LYS A 59 17.73 1.14 -10.37
CA LYS A 59 17.60 1.76 -11.70
C LYS A 59 16.43 2.75 -11.74
N LEU A 60 15.26 2.39 -11.20
CA LEU A 60 14.11 3.29 -11.14
C LEU A 60 14.38 4.54 -10.27
N VAL A 61 15.15 4.40 -9.19
CA VAL A 61 15.59 5.53 -8.34
C VAL A 61 16.61 6.42 -9.07
N THR A 62 17.63 5.84 -9.70
CA THR A 62 18.65 6.60 -10.47
C THR A 62 18.04 7.41 -11.61
N HIS A 63 16.92 6.93 -12.18
CA HIS A 63 16.15 7.61 -13.22
C HIS A 63 14.94 8.40 -12.67
N HIS A 64 14.89 8.65 -11.36
CA HIS A 64 13.90 9.51 -10.71
C HIS A 64 12.43 9.08 -10.85
N TYR A 65 12.14 7.80 -11.10
CA TYR A 65 10.76 7.26 -11.08
C TYR A 65 10.32 6.79 -9.70
N LEU A 66 11.29 6.41 -8.86
CA LEU A 66 11.09 6.08 -7.45
C LEU A 66 11.96 6.98 -6.57
N LEU A 67 11.51 7.21 -5.35
CA LEU A 67 12.32 7.70 -4.24
C LEU A 67 12.54 6.56 -3.27
N HIS A 68 13.78 6.43 -2.78
CA HIS A 68 14.13 5.51 -1.71
C HIS A 68 14.51 6.32 -0.46
N GLU A 69 13.79 6.10 0.63
CA GLU A 69 13.93 6.88 1.87
C GLU A 69 14.07 5.92 3.06
N ARG A 70 14.92 6.28 4.02
CA ARG A 70 14.97 5.60 5.32
C ARG A 70 14.29 6.49 6.36
N ILE A 71 13.11 6.07 6.81
CA ILE A 71 12.30 6.84 7.75
C ILE A 71 12.80 6.63 9.19
N PHE A 72 13.09 5.39 9.56
CA PHE A 72 13.58 5.02 10.88
C PHE A 72 15.00 4.42 10.79
N HIS A 73 15.82 4.70 11.80
CA HIS A 73 17.15 4.12 11.91
C HIS A 73 17.06 2.59 12.11
N GLY A 74 17.85 1.82 11.37
CA GLY A 74 17.87 0.35 11.47
C GLY A 74 16.69 -0.37 10.81
N ALA A 75 15.67 0.34 10.33
CA ALA A 75 14.55 -0.24 9.58
C ALA A 75 14.87 -0.33 8.07
N ALA A 76 14.17 -1.23 7.38
CA ALA A 76 14.21 -1.28 5.92
C ALA A 76 13.76 0.06 5.32
N GLY A 77 14.45 0.51 4.27
CA GLY A 77 14.04 1.68 3.51
C GLY A 77 12.75 1.41 2.74
N ILE A 78 12.01 2.49 2.47
CA ILE A 78 10.78 2.46 1.68
C ILE A 78 10.99 3.06 0.31
N TYR A 79 10.15 2.63 -0.62
CA TYR A 79 10.05 3.13 -1.97
C TYR A 79 8.68 3.78 -2.16
N ARG A 80 8.67 5.01 -2.69
CA ARG A 80 7.44 5.68 -3.17
C ARG A 80 7.66 6.28 -4.53
N VAL A 81 6.57 6.48 -5.27
CA VAL A 81 6.61 6.97 -6.65
C VAL A 81 6.78 8.50 -6.67
N THR A 82 7.63 8.99 -7.56
CA THR A 82 7.81 10.43 -7.82
C THR A 82 6.69 10.97 -8.71
N HIS A 83 6.66 12.28 -8.91
CA HIS A 83 5.83 12.89 -9.95
C HIS A 83 6.13 12.30 -11.34
N ASP A 84 7.41 12.17 -11.70
CA ASP A 84 7.82 11.60 -12.99
C ASP A 84 7.40 10.14 -13.12
N GLY A 85 7.54 9.36 -12.05
CA GLY A 85 7.06 7.98 -11.98
C GLY A 85 5.55 7.86 -12.19
N VAL A 86 4.76 8.76 -11.61
CA VAL A 86 3.30 8.84 -11.84
C VAL A 86 3.00 9.17 -13.29
N HIS A 87 3.68 10.17 -13.85
CA HIS A 87 3.49 10.59 -15.24
C HIS A 87 3.77 9.45 -16.24
N VAL A 88 4.91 8.77 -16.12
CA VAL A 88 5.26 7.69 -17.07
C VAL A 88 4.42 6.43 -16.91
N SER A 89 3.93 6.15 -15.70
CA SER A 89 3.11 4.97 -15.43
C SER A 89 1.65 5.18 -15.81
N GLY A 90 1.20 6.43 -15.99
CA GLY A 90 -0.21 6.75 -16.20
C GLY A 90 -1.06 6.46 -14.96
N SER A 91 -0.46 6.49 -13.77
CA SER A 91 -1.20 6.24 -12.52
C SER A 91 -2.31 7.29 -12.35
N PRO A 92 -3.55 6.87 -12.02
CA PRO A 92 -4.67 7.81 -11.84
C PRO A 92 -4.52 8.65 -10.56
N LEU A 93 -3.63 8.24 -9.65
CA LEU A 93 -3.42 8.91 -8.38
C LEU A 93 -2.25 9.90 -8.44
N PRO A 94 -2.35 11.06 -7.78
CA PRO A 94 -1.20 11.93 -7.61
C PRO A 94 -0.13 11.27 -6.74
N ALA A 95 1.13 11.62 -6.97
CA ALA A 95 2.27 11.13 -6.20
C ALA A 95 2.07 11.42 -4.70
N LEU A 96 2.47 10.46 -3.84
CA LEU A 96 2.38 10.63 -2.39
C LEU A 96 3.30 11.78 -1.93
N ARG A 97 2.69 12.82 -1.34
CA ARG A 97 3.39 14.04 -0.91
C ARG A 97 4.10 13.90 0.43
N LYS A 98 3.48 13.20 1.39
CA LYS A 98 3.97 13.05 2.77
C LYS A 98 3.66 11.66 3.29
N ILE A 99 4.56 11.14 4.11
CA ILE A 99 4.37 9.89 4.84
C ILE A 99 3.94 10.25 6.26
N SER A 100 2.83 9.66 6.72
CA SER A 100 2.35 9.80 8.09
C SER A 100 3.09 8.80 8.98
N LEU A 101 3.85 9.29 9.96
CA LEU A 101 4.54 8.41 10.92
C LEU A 101 3.54 7.65 11.81
N ALA A 102 2.36 8.22 12.04
CA ALA A 102 1.33 7.61 12.88
C ALA A 102 0.68 6.39 12.21
N SER A 103 0.55 6.37 10.88
CA SER A 103 0.00 5.23 10.13
C SER A 103 1.07 4.34 9.52
N TYR A 104 2.35 4.73 9.53
CA TYR A 104 3.43 4.07 8.80
C TYR A 104 3.45 2.54 8.92
N HIS A 105 3.42 2.01 10.15
CA HIS A 105 3.46 0.57 10.38
C HIS A 105 2.16 -0.12 9.96
N HIS A 106 1.02 0.55 10.14
CA HIS A 106 -0.29 0.03 9.73
C HIS A 106 -0.39 -0.02 8.20
N ASP A 107 0.02 1.02 7.47
CA ASP A 107 0.01 1.08 6.00
C ASP A 107 0.85 -0.05 5.37
N LEU A 108 2.06 -0.30 5.92
CA LEU A 108 2.90 -1.41 5.47
C LEU A 108 2.26 -2.77 5.78
N LEU A 109 1.59 -2.89 6.92
CA LEU A 109 0.95 -4.13 7.32
C LEU A 109 -0.28 -4.45 6.45
N VAL A 110 -1.10 -3.44 6.14
CA VAL A 110 -2.22 -3.55 5.20
C VAL A 110 -1.70 -4.00 3.83
N THR A 111 -0.59 -3.42 3.36
CA THR A 111 0.05 -3.84 2.10
C THR A 111 0.51 -5.30 2.16
N THR A 112 1.16 -5.72 3.25
CA THR A 112 1.55 -7.12 3.46
C THR A 112 0.34 -8.03 3.42
N LEU A 113 -0.70 -7.71 4.20
CA LEU A 113 -1.93 -8.49 4.27
C LEU A 113 -2.59 -8.64 2.90
N ASN A 114 -2.72 -7.55 2.14
CA ASN A 114 -3.29 -7.58 0.80
C ASN A 114 -2.53 -8.54 -0.13
N LEU A 115 -1.19 -8.52 -0.11
CA LEU A 115 -0.38 -9.46 -0.90
C LEU A 115 -0.62 -10.92 -0.48
N GLN A 116 -0.78 -11.19 0.82
CA GLN A 116 -1.04 -12.53 1.33
C GLN A 116 -2.45 -13.02 0.98
N LEU A 117 -3.46 -12.16 1.06
CA LEU A 117 -4.82 -12.46 0.62
C LEU A 117 -4.87 -12.77 -0.87
N LEU A 118 -4.18 -11.98 -1.71
CA LEU A 118 -4.08 -12.26 -3.14
C LEU A 118 -3.36 -13.57 -3.44
N ASN A 119 -2.29 -13.89 -2.71
CA ASN A 119 -1.58 -15.16 -2.89
C ASN A 119 -2.44 -16.36 -2.49
N ARG A 120 -3.26 -16.23 -1.44
CA ARG A 120 -4.07 -17.33 -0.89
C ARG A 120 -5.39 -17.53 -1.64
N PHE A 121 -6.05 -16.46 -2.04
CA PHE A 121 -7.41 -16.50 -2.60
C PHE A 121 -7.50 -16.02 -4.05
N GLY A 122 -6.46 -15.37 -4.57
CA GLY A 122 -6.51 -14.71 -5.87
C GLY A 122 -7.29 -13.39 -5.83
N GLY A 123 -7.84 -13.00 -6.99
CA GLY A 123 -8.63 -11.77 -7.13
C GLY A 123 -7.77 -10.50 -7.30
N SER A 124 -8.33 -9.37 -6.88
CA SER A 124 -7.65 -8.07 -6.86
C SER A 124 -8.07 -7.29 -5.62
N TYR A 125 -7.40 -6.18 -5.32
CA TYR A 125 -7.83 -5.29 -4.25
C TYR A 125 -7.77 -3.83 -4.69
N VAL A 126 -8.55 -2.99 -4.00
CA VAL A 126 -8.53 -1.53 -4.10
C VAL A 126 -7.98 -0.98 -2.79
N SER A 127 -6.95 -0.14 -2.85
CA SER A 127 -6.33 0.43 -1.66
C SER A 127 -7.16 1.56 -1.06
N GLU A 128 -6.94 1.90 0.21
CA GLU A 128 -7.52 3.09 0.83
C GLU A 128 -7.29 4.38 0.02
N ARG A 129 -6.11 4.55 -0.57
CA ARG A 129 -5.79 5.74 -1.40
C ARG A 129 -6.66 5.79 -2.66
N GLU A 130 -6.89 4.65 -3.29
CA GLU A 130 -7.78 4.55 -4.46
C GLU A 130 -9.23 4.84 -4.06
N LEU A 131 -9.69 4.28 -2.93
CA LEU A 131 -11.03 4.54 -2.39
C LEU A 131 -11.25 6.02 -2.09
N ARG A 132 -10.33 6.65 -1.34
CA ARG A 132 -10.40 8.08 -0.99
C ARG A 132 -10.36 8.98 -2.23
N HIS A 133 -9.60 8.61 -3.25
CA HIS A 133 -9.56 9.37 -4.50
C HIS A 133 -10.87 9.23 -5.29
N GLY A 134 -11.40 8.02 -5.40
CA GLY A 134 -12.70 7.77 -6.04
C GLY A 134 -13.84 8.49 -5.34
N ASP A 135 -13.87 8.46 -4.00
CA ASP A 135 -14.86 9.21 -3.21
C ASP A 135 -14.72 10.72 -3.37
N GLY A 136 -13.49 11.23 -3.51
CA GLY A 136 -13.23 12.65 -3.79
C GLY A 136 -13.68 13.10 -5.18
N LEU A 137 -13.70 12.20 -6.18
CA LEU A 137 -14.18 12.48 -7.54
C LEU A 137 -15.71 12.36 -7.67
N ASN A 138 -16.35 11.47 -6.90
CA ASN A 138 -17.76 11.10 -7.04
C ASN A 138 -18.76 11.95 -6.22
N CYS A 139 -18.44 13.22 -5.91
CA CYS A 139 -19.25 14.25 -5.19
C CYS A 139 -18.84 14.52 -3.73
N PHE A 140 -18.88 15.82 -3.37
CA PHE A 140 -18.83 16.43 -2.02
C PHE A 140 -18.73 15.45 -0.84
N GLY A 141 -17.48 15.04 -0.54
CA GLY A 141 -17.08 14.34 0.68
C GLY A 141 -18.11 13.36 1.22
N LYS A 142 -18.17 12.13 0.71
CA LYS A 142 -18.86 11.04 1.39
C LYS A 142 -18.41 11.02 2.86
N ILE A 143 -19.29 11.52 3.74
CA ILE A 143 -19.11 11.52 5.19
C ILE A 143 -19.31 10.07 5.61
N GLY A 144 -18.22 9.35 5.83
CA GLY A 144 -18.30 7.93 6.11
C GLY A 144 -16.96 7.33 6.47
N HIS A 145 -17.00 6.06 6.82
CA HIS A 145 -15.80 5.27 7.09
C HIS A 145 -15.24 4.70 5.80
N THR A 146 -13.92 4.81 5.60
CA THR A 146 -13.22 4.20 4.47
C THR A 146 -12.47 2.97 5.00
N PRO A 147 -12.68 1.77 4.42
CA PRO A 147 -11.90 0.60 4.80
C PRO A 147 -10.41 0.77 4.47
N ASP A 148 -9.56 -0.01 5.14
CA ASP A 148 -8.12 -0.03 4.89
C ASP A 148 -7.80 -0.57 3.48
N SER A 149 -8.61 -1.50 2.98
CA SER A 149 -8.66 -1.91 1.57
C SER A 149 -9.97 -2.63 1.25
N VAL A 150 -10.24 -2.86 -0.03
CA VAL A 150 -11.37 -3.70 -0.49
C VAL A 150 -10.83 -4.83 -1.33
N LEU A 151 -11.07 -6.07 -0.93
CA LEU A 151 -10.76 -7.27 -1.71
C LEU A 151 -11.91 -7.57 -2.67
N LEU A 152 -11.58 -7.79 -3.94
CA LEU A 152 -12.49 -8.19 -5.01
C LEU A 152 -12.25 -9.67 -5.32
N LEU A 153 -13.17 -10.53 -4.87
CA LEU A 153 -13.03 -11.99 -4.94
C LEU A 153 -14.35 -12.63 -5.38
N ASN A 154 -14.34 -13.33 -6.52
CA ASN A 154 -15.52 -14.03 -7.06
C ASN A 154 -16.79 -13.16 -7.05
N ASP A 155 -16.69 -11.96 -7.64
CA ASP A 155 -17.73 -10.92 -7.69
C ASP A 155 -18.18 -10.35 -6.33
N LYS A 156 -17.54 -10.74 -5.23
CA LYS A 156 -17.73 -10.13 -3.92
C LYS A 156 -16.75 -8.99 -3.70
N LYS A 157 -17.27 -7.86 -3.23
CA LYS A 157 -16.57 -6.77 -2.57
C LYS A 157 -16.53 -7.03 -1.08
N ILE A 158 -15.32 -7.24 -0.57
CA ILE A 158 -15.07 -7.53 0.84
C ILE A 158 -14.26 -6.37 1.41
N ALA A 159 -14.82 -5.66 2.38
CA ALA A 159 -14.09 -4.60 3.09
C ALA A 159 -13.07 -5.23 4.05
N ILE A 160 -11.85 -4.72 4.07
CA ILE A 160 -10.76 -5.18 4.93
C ILE A 160 -10.48 -4.12 5.99
N GLU A 161 -10.43 -4.56 7.25
CA GLU A 161 -10.11 -3.74 8.42
C GLU A 161 -8.94 -4.38 9.18
N VAL A 162 -7.91 -3.60 9.48
CA VAL A 162 -6.78 -4.02 10.31
C VAL A 162 -6.84 -3.29 11.65
N GLU A 163 -7.01 -4.06 12.74
CA GLU A 163 -7.13 -3.51 14.08
C GLU A 163 -6.03 -4.09 14.99
N LEU A 164 -4.94 -3.32 15.16
CA LEU A 164 -3.77 -3.69 15.96
C LEU A 164 -3.80 -3.14 17.39
N SER A 165 -4.62 -2.11 17.61
CA SER A 165 -4.76 -1.45 18.90
C SER A 165 -6.23 -1.18 19.16
N LYS A 166 -6.57 -1.00 20.43
CA LYS A 166 -7.96 -0.80 20.85
C LYS A 166 -8.48 0.54 20.31
N LYS A 167 -9.40 0.50 19.35
CA LYS A 167 -10.20 1.68 19.00
C LYS A 167 -11.20 1.97 20.12
N SER A 168 -11.49 3.25 20.36
CA SER A 168 -12.52 3.65 21.33
C SER A 168 -13.87 3.02 20.99
N LYS A 169 -14.69 2.71 22.00
CA LYS A 169 -16.02 2.12 21.80
C LYS A 169 -16.87 2.94 20.84
N ARG A 170 -16.83 4.28 20.98
CA ARG A 170 -17.55 5.21 20.09
C ARG A 170 -17.13 5.07 18.63
N ARG A 171 -15.82 5.18 18.34
CA ARG A 171 -15.30 5.07 16.96
C ARG A 171 -15.69 3.73 16.34
N ARG A 172 -15.63 2.65 17.13
CA ARG A 172 -16.02 1.32 16.66
C ARG A 172 -17.49 1.24 16.31
N SER A 173 -18.37 1.74 17.18
CA SER A 173 -19.80 1.80 16.88
C SER A 173 -20.11 2.62 15.64
N GLU A 174 -19.38 3.72 15.39
CA GLU A 174 -19.51 4.52 14.16
C GLU A 174 -19.14 3.69 12.91
N ILE A 175 -18.04 2.94 12.94
CA ILE A 175 -17.61 2.06 11.84
C ILE A 175 -18.64 0.93 11.59
N PHE A 176 -19.09 0.25 12.64
CA PHE A 176 -20.09 -0.82 12.51
C PHE A 176 -21.42 -0.29 11.97
N ASN A 177 -21.88 0.86 12.47
CA ASN A 177 -23.10 1.50 11.98
C ASN A 177 -22.96 1.93 10.51
N TYR A 178 -21.76 2.29 10.07
CA TYR A 178 -21.49 2.55 8.65
C TYR A 178 -21.70 1.28 7.82
N TYR A 179 -21.08 0.15 8.20
CA TYR A 179 -21.24 -1.11 7.46
C TYR A 179 -22.65 -1.70 7.53
N LEU A 180 -23.38 -1.50 8.62
CA LEU A 180 -24.79 -1.92 8.71
C LEU A 180 -25.71 -1.13 7.78
N LYS A 181 -25.32 0.09 7.39
CA LYS A 181 -26.09 0.96 6.49
C LYS A 181 -25.59 0.91 5.05
N ASN A 182 -24.36 0.46 4.84
CA ASN A 182 -23.73 0.40 3.52
C ASN A 182 -23.68 -1.05 3.01
N PHE A 183 -24.55 -1.34 2.04
CA PHE A 183 -24.69 -2.66 1.42
C PHE A 183 -23.76 -2.85 0.19
N ASP A 184 -22.84 -1.92 -0.08
CA ASP A 184 -21.86 -2.04 -1.17
C ASP A 184 -20.89 -3.22 -0.95
N TYR A 185 -20.71 -3.63 0.32
CA TYR A 185 -19.84 -4.73 0.73
C TYR A 185 -20.67 -5.96 1.11
N GLN A 186 -20.33 -7.10 0.52
CA GLN A 186 -21.00 -8.37 0.84
C GLN A 186 -20.47 -8.97 2.14
N GLU A 187 -19.20 -8.69 2.48
CA GLU A 187 -18.56 -9.12 3.72
C GLU A 187 -17.61 -8.03 4.23
N VAL A 188 -17.35 -8.03 5.54
CA VAL A 188 -16.31 -7.20 6.16
C VAL A 188 -15.39 -8.08 6.98
N TRP A 189 -14.09 -8.08 6.68
CA TRP A 189 -13.11 -8.92 7.34
C TRP A 189 -12.21 -8.07 8.24
N TYR A 190 -12.31 -8.29 9.54
CA TYR A 190 -11.46 -7.69 10.56
C TYR A 190 -10.26 -8.59 10.87
N PHE A 191 -9.06 -8.08 10.62
CA PHE A 191 -7.80 -8.72 10.98
C PHE A 191 -7.29 -8.15 12.29
N CYS A 192 -7.41 -8.94 13.35
CA CYS A 192 -7.14 -8.52 14.72
C CYS A 192 -5.69 -8.83 15.12
N GLY A 193 -5.03 -7.88 15.76
CA GLY A 193 -3.67 -8.05 16.27
C GLY A 193 -3.57 -8.98 17.48
N ASP A 194 -4.62 -9.07 18.29
CA ASP A 194 -4.69 -9.92 19.47
C ASP A 194 -6.13 -10.43 19.74
N ARG A 195 -6.25 -11.38 20.68
CA ARG A 195 -7.54 -11.97 21.09
C ARG A 195 -8.43 -11.00 21.86
N GLU A 196 -7.87 -9.98 22.51
CA GLU A 196 -8.65 -9.02 23.27
C GLU A 196 -9.47 -8.13 22.33
N ILE A 197 -8.87 -7.69 21.22
CA ILE A 197 -9.54 -6.95 20.15
C ILE A 197 -10.68 -7.78 19.57
N GLU A 198 -10.43 -9.06 19.28
CA GLU A 198 -11.47 -9.98 18.80
C GLU A 198 -12.63 -10.12 19.79
N ASN A 199 -12.34 -10.32 21.09
CA ASN A 199 -13.36 -10.41 22.13
C ASN A 199 -14.21 -9.14 22.23
N GLN A 200 -13.64 -7.97 21.98
CA GLN A 200 -14.39 -6.70 21.95
C GLN A 200 -15.30 -6.56 20.73
N LEU A 201 -15.02 -7.29 19.64
CA LEU A 201 -15.85 -7.29 18.44
C LEU A 201 -17.04 -8.24 18.57
N LYS A 202 -16.95 -9.30 19.40
CA LYS A 202 -18.01 -10.32 19.58
C LYS A 202 -19.43 -9.77 19.73
N PRO A 203 -19.72 -8.76 20.58
CA PRO A 203 -21.08 -8.26 20.75
C PRO A 203 -21.68 -7.64 19.47
N PHE A 204 -20.83 -7.23 18.54
CA PHE A 204 -21.25 -6.69 17.26
C PHE A 204 -21.41 -7.78 16.20
N LEU A 205 -20.60 -8.85 16.24
CA LEU A 205 -20.67 -9.98 15.31
C LEU A 205 -22.02 -10.70 15.38
N GLU A 206 -22.60 -10.82 16.58
CA GLU A 206 -23.94 -11.41 16.78
C GLU A 206 -25.03 -10.67 15.98
N LYS A 207 -24.86 -9.36 15.77
CA LYS A 207 -25.82 -8.51 15.05
C LYS A 207 -25.52 -8.37 13.56
N ALA A 208 -24.34 -8.81 13.12
CA ALA A 208 -23.80 -8.56 11.80
C ALA A 208 -23.01 -9.78 11.28
N PRO A 209 -23.68 -10.86 10.87
CA PRO A 209 -23.02 -12.12 10.50
C PRO A 209 -22.15 -12.02 9.23
N PHE A 210 -22.30 -10.95 8.44
CA PHE A 210 -21.43 -10.65 7.30
C PHE A 210 -20.06 -10.07 7.72
N ILE A 211 -19.93 -9.68 8.99
CA ILE A 211 -18.67 -9.24 9.59
C ILE A 211 -17.97 -10.47 10.17
N LYS A 212 -16.71 -10.67 9.78
CA LYS A 212 -15.90 -11.83 10.17
C LYS A 212 -14.60 -11.34 10.79
N THR A 213 -14.10 -12.06 11.79
CA THR A 213 -12.81 -11.77 12.44
C THR A 213 -11.80 -12.85 12.12
N TYR A 214 -10.54 -12.43 11.96
CA TYR A 214 -9.41 -13.30 11.70
C TYR A 214 -8.21 -12.84 12.54
N PRO A 215 -7.43 -13.75 13.14
CA PRO A 215 -6.14 -13.38 13.73
C PRO A 215 -5.18 -13.00 12.62
N ILE A 216 -4.61 -11.79 12.68
CA ILE A 216 -3.76 -11.30 11.58
C ILE A 216 -2.52 -12.18 11.39
N GLN A 217 -1.98 -12.75 12.48
CA GLN A 217 -0.80 -13.60 12.44
C GLN A 217 -0.99 -14.82 11.52
N ALA A 218 -2.19 -15.38 11.41
CA ALA A 218 -2.49 -16.51 10.51
C ALA A 218 -2.29 -16.21 9.00
N PHE A 219 -2.09 -14.93 8.66
CA PHE A 219 -1.83 -14.45 7.30
C PHE A 219 -0.42 -13.88 7.14
N LEU A 220 0.29 -13.60 8.24
CA LEU A 220 1.66 -13.07 8.19
C LEU A 220 2.74 -14.15 8.33
N SER A 221 2.38 -15.36 8.80
CA SER A 221 3.34 -16.45 9.08
C SER A 221 4.13 -16.97 7.88
N ASP A 222 3.73 -16.64 6.64
CA ASP A 222 4.43 -17.07 5.43
C ASP A 222 5.62 -16.16 5.04
N GLN A 223 6.00 -15.22 5.93
CA GLN A 223 7.29 -14.55 5.84
C GLN A 223 8.39 -15.55 6.24
N GLY A 224 8.81 -16.38 5.28
CA GLY A 224 10.01 -17.20 5.42
C GLY A 224 11.13 -16.35 5.98
N SER A 225 11.73 -16.85 7.06
CA SER A 225 12.96 -16.39 7.68
C SER A 225 14.00 -16.10 6.59
N ALA A 226 14.08 -14.85 6.17
CA ALA A 226 15.27 -14.32 5.55
C ALA A 226 16.25 -14.09 6.70
N ASN A 227 16.93 -15.17 7.09
CA ASN A 227 18.22 -15.09 7.76
C ASN A 227 19.14 -14.21 6.92
N GLU A 228 19.60 -13.11 7.51
CA GLU A 228 20.98 -12.58 7.56
C GLU A 228 20.97 -11.07 7.84
#